data_AF-A0A2K9P1E2-F1
#
_entry.id   AF-A0A2K9P1E2-F1
#
_cell.length_a   1.000
_cell.length_b   1.000
_cell.length_c   1.000
_cell.angle_alpha   90.00
_cell.angle_beta   90.00
_cell.angle_gamma   90.00
#
_symmetry.space_group_name_H-M   'P 1'
#
loop_
_entity.id
_entity.type
_entity.pdbx_description
1 polymer ?
#
loop_
_entity_poly.entity_id
_entity_poly.type
_entity_poly.pdbx_seq_one_letter_code
_entity_poly.pdbx_strand_id
1 'polypeptide(L)'
;MYLNIIGKRISVIMIKVFLLGDSIVTAYGKDSENFIGGWGDHLGSFFDDKFVSVISCAEGGESSRSFLNDGRFIDNGLFTKEMFPQGVGPCYELIREGDFVFIQFCHNDDDSARHEKRELRHTPLGTPDSNGIYPTVLPIGNTPYSFECGATYKGYLKFYIDKIRKRGAAPVLLTPPPRGVFKDGKIASVPGNHGGTDEFGEYAYIRAIRQVGETEDVTVLELFERSKNYINSIGEENFKYLQSLKDGSGNTIGESRYGRPKAWPQDYNEIMQSGEFGEIDNTHQNRFGSFVYAGFIAEEIREKIPTLAKFLLEESSKNVPPPEGFRL
;
A
#
# COMPACT_ATOMS: atom_id res chain seq x y z
N MET A 1 17.06 -21.86 -3.86
CA MET A 1 18.15 -22.19 -4.80
C MET A 1 19.29 -22.85 -4.03
N TYR A 2 19.94 -23.90 -4.54
CA TYR A 2 21.05 -24.57 -3.83
C TYR A 2 22.38 -24.22 -4.50
N LEU A 3 23.36 -23.76 -3.72
CA LEU A 3 24.76 -23.73 -4.16
C LEU A 3 25.46 -25.00 -3.65
N ASN A 4 26.10 -25.73 -4.56
CA ASN A 4 26.94 -26.88 -4.22
C ASN A 4 28.38 -26.39 -4.02
N ILE A 5 28.77 -26.21 -2.76
CA ILE A 5 30.15 -25.99 -2.37
C ILE A 5 30.51 -27.14 -1.42
N ILE A 6 31.46 -27.99 -1.84
CA ILE A 6 32.07 -29.06 -1.03
C ILE A 6 31.03 -29.98 -0.36
N GLY A 7 30.12 -30.57 -1.14
CA GLY A 7 29.24 -31.66 -0.68
C GLY A 7 28.16 -31.29 0.35
N LYS A 8 28.05 -30.02 0.78
CA LYS A 8 26.94 -29.52 1.60
C LYS A 8 25.96 -28.76 0.72
N ARG A 9 24.70 -29.20 0.68
CA ARG A 9 23.59 -28.40 0.15
C ARG A 9 23.39 -27.20 1.08
N ILE A 10 23.85 -26.03 0.66
CA ILE A 10 23.49 -24.78 1.32
C ILE A 10 22.16 -24.35 0.74
N SER A 11 21.09 -24.40 1.53
CA SER A 11 19.83 -23.76 1.17
C SER A 11 20.04 -22.24 1.22
N VAL A 12 20.00 -21.58 0.06
CA VAL A 12 19.81 -20.12 0.05
C VAL A 12 18.37 -19.90 0.52
N ILE A 13 18.22 -19.42 1.76
CA ILE A 13 16.92 -19.04 2.31
C ILE A 13 16.47 -17.80 1.54
N MET A 14 15.40 -17.95 0.76
CA MET A 14 14.74 -16.84 0.09
C MET A 14 13.94 -16.07 1.15
N ILE A 15 14.22 -14.77 1.28
CA ILE A 15 13.47 -13.88 2.16
C ILE A 15 12.16 -13.52 1.47
N LYS A 16 11.04 -13.63 2.18
CA LYS A 16 9.77 -13.14 1.68
C LYS A 16 9.47 -11.77 2.26
N VAL A 17 8.94 -10.90 1.42
CA VAL A 17 8.37 -9.61 1.80
C VAL A 17 6.88 -9.67 1.53
N PHE A 18 6.07 -9.86 2.57
CA PHE A 18 4.61 -9.86 2.47
C PHE A 18 4.09 -8.43 2.54
N LEU A 19 3.12 -8.07 1.70
CA LEU A 19 2.52 -6.73 1.68
C LEU A 19 1.07 -6.79 2.13
N LEU A 20 0.73 -6.11 3.23
CA LEU A 20 -0.64 -5.93 3.70
C LEU A 20 -1.09 -4.51 3.34
N GLY A 21 -2.26 -4.37 2.73
CA GLY A 21 -2.76 -3.04 2.40
C GLY A 21 -4.03 -2.99 1.56
N ASP A 22 -4.29 -1.79 1.08
CA ASP A 22 -5.46 -1.41 0.27
C ASP A 22 -5.15 -1.43 -1.25
N SER A 23 -5.98 -0.78 -2.06
CA SER A 23 -5.82 -0.69 -3.53
C SER A 23 -4.51 -0.10 -3.98
N ILE A 24 -3.86 0.74 -3.17
CA ILE A 24 -2.57 1.35 -3.51
C ILE A 24 -1.42 0.33 -3.38
N VAL A 25 -1.65 -0.78 -2.67
CA VAL A 25 -0.67 -1.85 -2.43
C VAL A 25 -0.95 -3.09 -3.29
N THR A 26 -2.21 -3.33 -3.66
CA THR A 26 -2.66 -4.53 -4.38
C THR A 26 -1.80 -4.87 -5.59
N ALA A 27 -1.50 -6.16 -5.76
CA ALA A 27 -0.92 -6.68 -6.99
C ALA A 27 -2.03 -7.17 -7.93
N TYR A 28 -2.27 -6.45 -9.03
CA TYR A 28 -3.39 -6.70 -9.94
C TYR A 28 -3.11 -7.79 -10.99
N GLY A 29 -1.92 -8.41 -11.00
CA GLY A 29 -1.57 -9.52 -11.89
C GLY A 29 -0.25 -9.32 -12.64
N LYS A 30 -0.10 -9.93 -13.83
CA LYS A 30 1.14 -9.79 -14.63
C LYS A 30 1.27 -8.35 -15.13
N ASP A 31 2.40 -7.70 -14.86
CA ASP A 31 2.68 -6.31 -15.24
C ASP A 31 2.35 -5.96 -16.70
N SER A 32 2.53 -6.90 -17.65
CA SER A 32 2.26 -6.67 -19.07
C SER A 32 0.78 -6.46 -19.41
N GLU A 33 -0.14 -6.66 -18.47
CA GLU A 33 -1.57 -6.71 -18.72
C GLU A 33 -2.37 -5.69 -17.87
N ASN A 34 -1.73 -4.81 -17.09
CA ASN A 34 -2.40 -3.97 -16.10
C ASN A 34 -2.23 -2.45 -16.36
N PHE A 35 -3.35 -1.73 -16.22
CA PHE A 35 -3.48 -0.27 -16.41
C PHE A 35 -3.61 0.50 -15.09
N ILE A 36 -4.03 -0.21 -14.06
CA ILE A 36 -3.95 0.16 -12.66
C ILE A 36 -2.75 -0.59 -12.06
N GLY A 37 -2.02 0.06 -11.17
CA GLY A 37 -1.05 -0.62 -10.32
C GLY A 37 -1.32 -0.26 -8.87
N GLY A 38 -1.18 -1.23 -7.97
CA GLY A 38 -0.65 -0.90 -6.66
C GLY A 38 0.88 -0.94 -6.75
N TRP A 39 1.59 -0.21 -5.90
CA TRP A 39 3.05 -0.27 -5.89
C TRP A 39 3.57 -1.69 -5.60
N GLY A 40 2.74 -2.56 -5.01
CA GLY A 40 3.07 -3.96 -4.74
C GLY A 40 3.30 -4.81 -5.99
N ASP A 41 2.75 -4.44 -7.16
CA ASP A 41 3.07 -5.09 -8.45
C ASP A 41 4.54 -4.84 -8.87
N HIS A 42 5.12 -3.72 -8.42
CA HIS A 42 6.40 -3.24 -8.91
C HIS A 42 7.54 -3.42 -7.92
N LEU A 43 7.29 -3.46 -6.61
CA LEU A 43 8.37 -3.50 -5.61
C LEU A 43 9.35 -4.67 -5.84
N GLY A 44 8.85 -5.83 -6.29
CA GLY A 44 9.70 -6.98 -6.61
C GLY A 44 10.76 -6.71 -7.69
N SER A 45 10.54 -5.77 -8.61
CA SER A 45 11.50 -5.47 -9.68
C SER A 45 12.75 -4.75 -9.20
N PHE A 46 12.74 -4.20 -7.98
CA PHE A 46 13.89 -3.54 -7.35
C PHE A 46 14.76 -4.51 -6.56
N PHE A 47 14.41 -5.79 -6.48
CA PHE A 47 15.18 -6.82 -5.78
C PHE A 47 15.83 -7.83 -6.72
N ASP A 48 16.95 -8.41 -6.30
CA ASP A 48 17.45 -9.67 -6.88
C ASP A 48 16.51 -10.83 -6.48
N ASP A 49 15.77 -11.33 -7.48
CA ASP A 49 14.74 -12.35 -7.34
C ASP A 49 15.28 -13.72 -6.90
N LYS A 50 16.59 -13.91 -6.89
CA LYS A 50 17.24 -15.10 -6.32
C LYS A 50 17.20 -15.10 -4.79
N PHE A 51 17.09 -13.93 -4.17
CA PHE A 51 17.19 -13.75 -2.72
C PHE A 51 15.90 -13.26 -2.08
N VAL A 52 15.12 -12.43 -2.78
CA VAL A 52 13.91 -11.82 -2.22
C VAL A 52 12.71 -12.10 -3.12
N SER A 53 11.60 -12.52 -2.51
CA SER A 53 10.30 -12.65 -3.17
C SER A 53 9.29 -11.72 -2.51
N VAL A 54 8.67 -10.85 -3.30
CA VAL A 54 7.60 -9.95 -2.85
C VAL A 54 6.26 -10.64 -3.08
N ILE A 55 5.44 -10.70 -2.04
CA ILE A 55 4.13 -11.38 -2.04
C ILE A 55 3.09 -10.35 -1.59
N SER A 56 2.33 -9.82 -2.54
CA SER A 56 1.24 -8.90 -2.19
C SER A 56 0.03 -9.69 -1.68
N CYS A 57 -0.37 -9.35 -0.47
CA CYS A 57 -1.56 -9.86 0.20
C CYS A 57 -2.66 -8.79 0.26
N ALA A 58 -2.39 -7.62 -0.29
CA ALA A 58 -3.28 -6.46 -0.29
C ALA A 58 -4.49 -6.66 -1.20
N GLU A 59 -5.55 -5.93 -0.90
CA GLU A 59 -6.80 -5.97 -1.66
C GLU A 59 -7.43 -4.58 -1.78
N GLY A 60 -7.99 -4.32 -2.96
CA GLY A 60 -8.67 -3.07 -3.25
C GLY A 60 -9.85 -2.79 -2.32
N GLY A 61 -9.85 -1.58 -1.76
CA GLY A 61 -10.94 -1.11 -0.90
C GLY A 61 -10.87 -1.61 0.55
N GLU A 62 -9.84 -2.33 0.94
CA GLU A 62 -9.66 -2.74 2.33
C GLU A 62 -9.18 -1.59 3.22
N SER A 63 -9.59 -1.64 4.48
CA SER A 63 -9.10 -0.84 5.60
C SER A 63 -8.32 -1.74 6.56
N SER A 64 -7.65 -1.16 7.55
CA SER A 64 -6.96 -1.94 8.59
C SER A 64 -7.92 -2.90 9.34
N ARG A 65 -9.20 -2.55 9.49
CA ARG A 65 -10.24 -3.42 10.08
C ARG A 65 -10.79 -4.45 9.11
N SER A 66 -11.27 -4.01 7.95
CA SER A 66 -11.98 -4.89 7.01
C SER A 66 -11.07 -6.01 6.49
N PHE A 67 -9.77 -5.73 6.34
CA PHE A 67 -8.78 -6.75 5.99
C PHE A 67 -8.70 -7.90 7.01
N LEU A 68 -8.84 -7.62 8.32
CA LEU A 68 -8.96 -8.66 9.35
C LEU A 68 -10.32 -9.37 9.30
N ASN A 69 -11.40 -8.60 9.14
CA ASN A 69 -12.76 -9.11 9.15
C ASN A 69 -13.01 -10.07 7.98
N ASP A 70 -12.38 -9.82 6.84
CA ASP A 70 -12.50 -10.65 5.64
C ASP A 70 -11.57 -11.88 5.68
N GLY A 71 -10.87 -12.08 6.80
CA GLY A 71 -10.00 -13.24 7.00
C GLY A 71 -8.72 -13.23 6.16
N ARG A 72 -8.34 -12.08 5.59
CA ARG A 72 -7.22 -11.95 4.65
C ARG A 72 -5.86 -12.10 5.32
N PHE A 73 -5.74 -11.59 6.55
CA PHE A 73 -4.53 -11.79 7.35
C PHE A 73 -4.54 -13.15 8.04
N ILE A 74 -5.51 -13.38 8.93
CA ILE A 74 -5.70 -14.61 9.70
C ILE A 74 -7.03 -15.23 9.26
N ASP A 75 -7.03 -16.53 8.96
CA ASP A 75 -8.26 -17.25 8.64
C ASP A 75 -9.27 -17.13 9.77
N ASN A 76 -10.49 -16.74 9.44
CA ASN A 76 -11.62 -16.69 10.36
C ASN A 76 -12.83 -17.51 9.87
N GLY A 77 -12.63 -18.35 8.85
CA GLY A 77 -13.68 -19.17 8.23
C GLY A 77 -14.49 -18.46 7.15
N LEU A 78 -14.27 -17.15 6.93
CA LEU A 78 -14.84 -16.40 5.80
C LEU A 78 -13.89 -16.36 4.60
N PHE A 79 -12.66 -16.86 4.77
CA PHE A 79 -11.67 -16.90 3.72
C PHE A 79 -12.05 -17.88 2.61
N THR A 80 -11.96 -17.43 1.35
CA THR A 80 -11.95 -18.32 0.17
C THR A 80 -10.75 -17.97 -0.71
N LYS A 81 -10.15 -18.97 -1.36
CA LYS A 81 -8.97 -18.74 -2.23
C LYS A 81 -9.31 -17.85 -3.42
N GLU A 82 -10.57 -17.87 -3.84
CA GLU A 82 -11.13 -17.07 -4.92
C GLU A 82 -11.23 -15.58 -4.54
N MET A 83 -11.33 -15.26 -3.25
CA MET A 83 -11.32 -13.89 -2.73
C MET A 83 -9.92 -13.26 -2.68
N PHE A 84 -8.86 -14.04 -2.94
CA PHE A 84 -7.49 -13.59 -2.81
C PHE A 84 -6.76 -13.62 -4.16
N PRO A 85 -6.15 -12.50 -4.60
CA PRO A 85 -5.35 -12.53 -5.82
C PRO A 85 -4.24 -13.58 -5.68
N GLN A 86 -4.08 -14.42 -6.70
CA GLN A 86 -2.95 -15.36 -6.83
C GLN A 86 -2.87 -16.46 -5.74
N GLY A 87 -3.91 -16.66 -4.92
CA GLY A 87 -3.99 -17.77 -3.96
C GLY A 87 -3.08 -17.66 -2.74
N VAL A 88 -2.67 -16.43 -2.36
CA VAL A 88 -1.70 -16.15 -1.30
C VAL A 88 -2.30 -15.75 0.06
N GLY A 89 -3.55 -16.13 0.31
CA GLY A 89 -4.25 -15.88 1.58
C GLY A 89 -4.68 -17.16 2.32
N PRO A 90 -4.98 -17.07 3.63
CA PRO A 90 -4.62 -15.97 4.54
C PRO A 90 -3.12 -15.95 4.76
N CYS A 91 -2.52 -14.76 4.73
CA CYS A 91 -1.06 -14.68 4.64
C CYS A 91 -0.34 -15.01 5.96
N TYR A 92 -1.02 -14.91 7.10
CA TYR A 92 -0.45 -15.24 8.41
C TYR A 92 0.13 -16.65 8.48
N GLU A 93 -0.49 -17.62 7.80
CA GLU A 93 -0.01 -19.00 7.81
C GLU A 93 1.22 -19.25 6.92
N LEU A 94 1.53 -18.31 6.03
CA LEU A 94 2.66 -18.35 5.10
C LEU A 94 3.92 -17.67 5.64
N ILE A 95 3.76 -16.73 6.58
CA ILE A 95 4.84 -15.98 7.23
C ILE A 95 5.70 -16.92 8.08
N ARG A 96 7.02 -16.77 7.97
CA ARG A 96 8.04 -17.52 8.71
C ARG A 96 9.06 -16.58 9.35
N GLU A 97 9.88 -17.15 10.23
CA GLU A 97 10.99 -16.42 10.85
C GLU A 97 11.95 -15.89 9.79
N GLY A 98 12.36 -14.62 9.93
CA GLY A 98 13.24 -13.94 8.99
C GLY A 98 12.56 -13.30 7.77
N ASP A 99 11.25 -13.49 7.59
CA ASP A 99 10.47 -12.74 6.61
C ASP A 99 10.23 -11.28 7.05
N PHE A 100 9.91 -10.41 6.10
CA PHE A 100 9.43 -9.05 6.35
C PHE A 100 7.95 -8.95 6.01
N VAL A 101 7.22 -8.14 6.78
CA VAL A 101 5.80 -7.89 6.53
C VAL A 101 5.54 -6.39 6.56
N PHE A 102 5.27 -5.85 5.38
CA PHE A 102 5.05 -4.44 5.11
C PHE A 102 3.57 -4.14 5.26
N ILE A 103 3.23 -3.11 6.03
CA ILE A 103 1.84 -2.78 6.39
C ILE A 103 1.57 -1.34 5.95
N GLN A 104 0.63 -1.17 5.01
CA GLN A 104 0.16 0.14 4.57
C GLN A 104 -1.37 0.15 4.44
N PHE A 105 -2.04 0.82 5.37
CA PHE A 105 -3.47 1.11 5.32
C PHE A 105 -3.67 2.58 5.66
N CYS A 106 -4.73 3.21 5.15
CA CYS A 106 -5.31 4.47 5.67
C CYS A 106 -6.43 4.95 4.75
N HIS A 107 -6.30 4.73 3.43
CA HIS A 107 -7.18 5.35 2.44
C HIS A 107 -8.65 5.01 2.67
N ASN A 108 -8.94 3.85 3.25
CA ASN A 108 -10.30 3.42 3.56
C ASN A 108 -10.63 3.50 5.07
N ASP A 109 -9.66 3.82 5.92
CA ASP A 109 -9.79 3.91 7.37
C ASP A 109 -10.29 5.28 7.84
N ASP A 110 -9.80 6.34 7.21
CA ASP A 110 -10.26 7.71 7.44
C ASP A 110 -11.71 7.90 6.97
N ASP A 111 -12.40 8.92 7.47
CA ASP A 111 -13.80 9.28 7.17
C ASP A 111 -14.04 9.68 5.69
N SER A 112 -13.12 9.33 4.79
CA SER A 112 -13.23 9.45 3.33
C SER A 112 -14.28 8.53 2.69
N ALA A 113 -14.85 7.58 3.44
CA ALA A 113 -15.84 6.65 2.91
C ALA A 113 -17.20 7.32 2.72
N ARG A 114 -17.74 7.19 1.49
CA ARG A 114 -19.18 7.34 1.22
C ARG A 114 -19.97 6.63 2.33
N HIS A 115 -20.98 7.31 2.90
CA HIS A 115 -21.69 6.93 4.14
C HIS A 115 -22.04 5.43 4.25
N GLU A 116 -22.32 4.76 3.13
CA GLU A 116 -22.78 3.37 3.05
C GLU A 116 -21.74 2.31 3.49
N LYS A 117 -20.43 2.55 3.36
CA LYS A 117 -19.38 1.57 3.73
C LYS A 117 -18.62 1.92 5.01
N ARG A 118 -19.02 3.00 5.68
CA ARG A 118 -18.33 3.54 6.85
C ARG A 118 -18.24 2.54 7.99
N GLU A 119 -19.35 1.86 8.32
CA GLU A 119 -19.40 0.87 9.39
C GLU A 119 -18.47 -0.34 9.16
N LEU A 120 -18.16 -0.63 7.89
CA LEU A 120 -17.26 -1.72 7.53
C LEU A 120 -15.79 -1.28 7.62
N ARG A 121 -15.46 -0.07 7.20
CA ARG A 121 -14.07 0.33 6.92
C ARG A 121 -13.47 1.37 7.87
N HIS A 122 -14.27 2.31 8.38
CA HIS A 122 -13.73 3.40 9.19
C HIS A 122 -13.13 2.91 10.51
N THR A 123 -11.89 3.27 10.78
CA THR A 123 -11.22 2.99 12.05
C THR A 123 -10.86 4.31 12.73
N PRO A 124 -11.42 4.62 13.91
CA PRO A 124 -11.21 5.92 14.54
C PRO A 124 -9.79 6.05 15.10
N LEU A 125 -9.25 7.27 15.08
CA LEU A 125 -8.03 7.60 15.81
C LEU A 125 -8.26 7.63 17.33
N GLY A 126 -9.47 7.99 17.76
CA GLY A 126 -9.77 8.33 19.15
C GLY A 126 -9.34 9.77 19.49
N THR A 127 -9.52 10.16 20.75
CA THR A 127 -9.13 11.50 21.22
C THR A 127 -7.67 11.48 21.68
N PRO A 128 -6.77 12.30 21.10
CA PRO A 128 -5.39 12.38 21.54
C PRO A 128 -5.26 12.95 22.96
N ASP A 129 -4.16 12.64 23.64
CA ASP A 129 -3.78 13.30 24.88
C ASP A 129 -3.26 14.74 24.64
N SER A 130 -2.84 15.42 25.71
CA SER A 130 -2.33 16.80 25.62
C SER A 130 -1.05 16.96 24.79
N ASN A 131 -0.38 15.87 24.42
CA ASN A 131 0.81 15.85 23.57
C ASN A 131 0.49 15.40 22.14
N GLY A 132 -0.79 15.25 21.78
CA GLY A 132 -1.20 14.81 20.46
C GLY A 132 -1.06 13.31 20.24
N ILE A 133 -0.88 12.52 21.30
CA ILE A 133 -0.71 11.06 21.19
C ILE A 133 -2.09 10.40 21.20
N TYR A 134 -2.46 9.77 20.08
CA TYR A 134 -3.74 9.04 19.99
C TYR A 134 -3.70 7.74 20.79
N PRO A 135 -4.84 7.27 21.34
CA PRO A 135 -4.90 6.02 22.09
C PRO A 135 -4.64 4.81 21.19
N THR A 136 -4.12 3.74 21.78
CA THR A 136 -3.97 2.43 21.13
C THR A 136 -4.91 1.44 21.81
N VAL A 137 -6.11 1.29 21.26
CA VAL A 137 -7.12 0.31 21.71
C VAL A 137 -7.20 -0.83 20.70
N LEU A 138 -6.73 -2.02 21.09
CA LEU A 138 -6.75 -3.23 20.24
C LEU A 138 -8.18 -3.69 19.93
N PRO A 139 -8.40 -4.37 18.78
CA PRO A 139 -9.64 -5.12 18.57
C PRO A 139 -9.70 -6.32 19.52
N ILE A 140 -10.72 -6.35 20.38
CA ILE A 140 -10.96 -7.41 21.37
C ILE A 140 -12.24 -8.17 20.98
N GLY A 141 -12.21 -9.50 21.09
CA GLY A 141 -13.32 -10.39 20.75
C GLY A 141 -13.06 -11.22 19.50
N ASN A 142 -14.13 -11.74 18.90
CA ASN A 142 -14.09 -12.58 17.71
C ASN A 142 -14.36 -11.74 16.45
N THR A 143 -13.69 -12.11 15.35
CA THR A 143 -14.00 -11.57 14.02
C THR A 143 -15.36 -12.08 13.53
N PRO A 144 -16.11 -11.28 12.74
CA PRO A 144 -15.78 -9.92 12.34
C PRO A 144 -15.95 -8.91 13.49
N TYR A 145 -14.98 -8.01 13.64
CA TYR A 145 -15.03 -6.92 14.60
C TYR A 145 -16.05 -5.87 14.15
N SER A 146 -17.02 -5.56 15.01
CA SER A 146 -18.07 -4.58 14.73
C SER A 146 -17.54 -3.15 14.70
N PHE A 147 -18.32 -2.23 14.11
CA PHE A 147 -18.03 -0.80 14.12
C PHE A 147 -17.83 -0.25 15.54
N GLU A 148 -18.64 -0.75 16.48
CA GLU A 148 -18.69 -0.33 17.88
C GLU A 148 -17.72 -1.11 18.81
N CYS A 149 -16.79 -1.90 18.27
CA CYS A 149 -15.87 -2.69 19.10
C CYS A 149 -14.85 -1.84 19.89
N GLY A 150 -14.83 -0.52 19.68
CA GLY A 150 -13.97 0.43 20.38
C GLY A 150 -12.50 0.41 19.93
N ALA A 151 -12.15 -0.44 18.97
CA ALA A 151 -10.80 -0.52 18.45
C ALA A 151 -10.43 0.74 17.67
N THR A 152 -9.18 1.16 17.85
CA THR A 152 -8.61 2.34 17.17
C THR A 152 -7.78 1.92 15.98
N TYR A 153 -7.54 2.84 15.04
CA TYR A 153 -6.61 2.63 13.92
C TYR A 153 -5.23 2.16 14.40
N LYS A 154 -4.66 2.81 15.42
CA LYS A 154 -3.39 2.38 16.05
C LYS A 154 -3.48 0.97 16.63
N GLY A 155 -4.62 0.62 17.21
CA GLY A 155 -4.89 -0.72 17.73
C GLY A 155 -4.90 -1.80 16.66
N TYR A 156 -5.48 -1.53 15.48
CA TYR A 156 -5.41 -2.46 14.36
C TYR A 156 -3.96 -2.63 13.87
N LEU A 157 -3.21 -1.54 13.68
CA LEU A 157 -1.79 -1.62 13.30
C LEU A 157 -0.98 -2.43 14.32
N LYS A 158 -1.18 -2.18 15.61
CA LYS A 158 -0.54 -2.95 16.69
C LYS A 158 -0.91 -4.42 16.64
N PHE A 159 -2.18 -4.76 16.36
CA PHE A 159 -2.60 -6.15 16.21
C PHE A 159 -1.78 -6.88 15.14
N TYR A 160 -1.59 -6.27 13.96
CA TYR A 160 -0.75 -6.86 12.91
C TYR A 160 0.69 -7.04 13.39
N ILE A 161 1.29 -6.00 13.96
CA ILE A 161 2.67 -6.02 14.50
C ILE A 161 2.86 -7.17 15.48
N ASP A 162 1.98 -7.30 16.47
CA ASP A 162 2.06 -8.33 17.51
C ASP A 162 1.96 -9.74 16.92
N LYS A 163 1.12 -9.93 15.90
CA LYS A 163 0.95 -11.22 15.21
C LYS A 163 2.17 -11.54 14.34
N ILE A 164 2.68 -10.58 13.57
CA ILE A 164 3.86 -10.76 12.73
C ILE A 164 5.08 -11.18 13.59
N ARG A 165 5.28 -10.49 14.73
CA ARG A 165 6.34 -10.82 15.69
C ARG A 165 6.20 -12.24 16.25
N LYS A 166 4.98 -12.72 16.51
CA LYS A 166 4.73 -14.10 16.95
C LYS A 166 5.15 -15.16 15.93
N ARG A 167 5.33 -14.78 14.66
CA ARG A 167 5.83 -15.67 13.60
C ARG A 167 7.35 -15.57 13.40
N GLY A 168 8.04 -14.72 14.17
CA GLY A 168 9.46 -14.45 14.03
C GLY A 168 9.81 -13.55 12.83
N ALA A 169 8.80 -12.93 12.20
CA ALA A 169 8.98 -12.01 11.09
C ALA A 169 9.13 -10.56 11.57
N ALA A 170 9.73 -9.71 10.73
CA ALA A 170 9.92 -8.30 10.99
C ALA A 170 8.73 -7.48 10.44
N PRO A 171 7.90 -6.85 11.30
CA PRO A 171 6.91 -5.89 10.83
C PRO A 171 7.60 -4.61 10.36
N VAL A 172 7.07 -3.99 9.31
CA VAL A 172 7.51 -2.69 8.78
C VAL A 172 6.25 -1.90 8.44
N LEU A 173 6.15 -0.67 8.96
CA LEU A 173 5.05 0.23 8.63
C LEU A 173 5.41 1.09 7.43
N LEU A 174 4.43 1.42 6.60
CA LEU A 174 4.57 2.43 5.56
C LEU A 174 3.48 3.47 5.72
N THR A 175 3.87 4.74 5.66
CA THR A 175 2.90 5.84 5.56
C THR A 175 2.32 5.86 4.14
N PRO A 176 1.00 5.73 3.93
CA PRO A 176 0.40 5.74 2.59
C PRO A 176 0.61 7.07 1.87
N PRO A 177 0.74 7.10 0.52
CA PRO A 177 0.88 8.34 -0.24
C PRO A 177 -0.37 9.22 -0.17
N PRO A 178 -0.28 10.55 -0.35
CA PRO A 178 -1.45 11.42 -0.31
C PRO A 178 -2.37 11.20 -1.52
N ARG A 179 -3.66 11.53 -1.34
CA ARG A 179 -4.55 11.79 -2.49
C ARG A 179 -4.16 13.10 -3.17
N GLY A 180 -4.42 13.20 -4.47
CA GLY A 180 -4.26 14.39 -5.31
C GLY A 180 -5.30 15.47 -5.05
N VAL A 181 -5.41 15.93 -3.81
CA VAL A 181 -6.22 17.10 -3.45
C VAL A 181 -5.29 18.29 -3.33
N PHE A 182 -5.43 19.26 -4.23
CA PHE A 182 -4.55 20.41 -4.29
C PHE A 182 -5.21 21.68 -3.73
N LYS A 183 -4.40 22.51 -3.08
CA LYS A 183 -4.71 23.90 -2.71
C LYS A 183 -3.45 24.73 -2.90
N ASP A 184 -3.57 25.85 -3.60
CA ASP A 184 -2.44 26.74 -3.89
C ASP A 184 -1.23 26.01 -4.53
N GLY A 185 -1.51 25.07 -5.43
CA GLY A 185 -0.52 24.28 -6.17
C GLY A 185 0.19 23.19 -5.36
N LYS A 186 -0.25 22.90 -4.13
CA LYS A 186 0.34 21.88 -3.25
C LYS A 186 -0.72 20.91 -2.75
N ILE A 187 -0.29 19.69 -2.40
CA ILE A 187 -1.14 18.73 -1.70
C ILE A 187 -1.67 19.33 -0.40
N ALA A 188 -3.00 19.30 -0.25
CA ALA A 188 -3.73 19.91 0.84
C ALA A 188 -4.07 18.89 1.93
N SER A 189 -3.95 19.34 3.17
CA SER A 189 -4.47 18.63 4.34
C SER A 189 -5.95 18.95 4.52
N VAL A 190 -6.82 18.02 4.13
CA VAL A 190 -8.29 18.16 4.22
C VAL A 190 -8.92 16.89 4.78
N PRO A 191 -10.12 16.96 5.39
CA PRO A 191 -10.86 15.77 5.80
C PRO A 191 -11.00 14.78 4.64
N GLY A 192 -10.75 13.50 4.89
CA GLY A 192 -10.73 12.44 3.88
C GLY A 192 -9.41 12.28 3.10
N ASN A 193 -8.43 13.17 3.33
CA ASN A 193 -7.04 12.98 2.93
C ASN A 193 -6.18 12.76 4.18
N HIS A 194 -6.23 11.54 4.72
CA HIS A 194 -5.42 11.09 5.85
C HIS A 194 -5.69 11.84 7.18
N GLY A 195 -6.96 12.17 7.42
CA GLY A 195 -7.46 12.80 8.65
C GLY A 195 -7.47 14.33 8.62
N GLY A 196 -7.01 14.95 7.53
CA GLY A 196 -6.94 16.40 7.44
C GLY A 196 -6.09 17.01 8.55
N THR A 197 -6.50 18.17 9.07
CA THR A 197 -5.80 18.90 10.12
C THR A 197 -6.58 18.86 11.43
N ASP A 198 -5.89 18.58 12.53
CA ASP A 198 -6.37 18.77 13.89
C ASP A 198 -5.48 19.78 14.65
N GLU A 199 -5.73 19.96 15.95
CA GLU A 199 -4.97 20.91 16.77
C GLU A 199 -3.47 20.59 16.90
N PHE A 200 -3.06 19.34 16.60
CA PHE A 200 -1.68 18.88 16.65
C PHE A 200 -0.98 18.87 15.27
N GLY A 201 -1.70 19.29 14.22
CA GLY A 201 -1.15 19.56 12.89
C GLY A 201 -1.82 18.76 11.76
N GLU A 202 -1.16 18.71 10.61
CA GLU A 202 -1.69 18.06 9.41
C GLU A 202 -1.53 16.53 9.44
N TYR A 203 -2.42 15.85 8.72
CA TYR A 203 -2.42 14.41 8.40
C TYR A 203 -2.39 13.51 9.62
N ALA A 204 -3.45 13.61 10.44
CA ALA A 204 -3.62 12.90 11.70
C ALA A 204 -3.34 11.38 11.61
N TYR A 205 -3.77 10.69 10.55
CA TYR A 205 -3.49 9.26 10.38
C TYR A 205 -2.01 8.96 10.08
N ILE A 206 -1.32 9.83 9.33
CA ILE A 206 0.13 9.69 9.11
C ILE A 206 0.89 9.87 10.42
N ARG A 207 0.47 10.87 11.24
CA ARG A 207 0.99 11.08 12.59
C ARG A 207 0.80 9.82 13.46
N ALA A 208 -0.37 9.20 13.39
CA ALA A 208 -0.68 7.98 14.14
C ALA A 208 0.20 6.78 13.75
N ILE A 209 0.50 6.59 12.46
CA ILE A 209 1.44 5.55 12.00
C ILE A 209 2.83 5.76 12.61
N ARG A 210 3.34 7.01 12.57
CA ARG A 210 4.63 7.37 13.17
C ARG A 210 4.67 7.08 14.67
N GLN A 211 3.60 7.44 15.40
CA GLN A 211 3.47 7.14 16.82
C GLN A 211 3.49 5.63 17.11
N VAL A 212 2.85 4.80 16.27
CA VAL A 212 2.92 3.33 16.41
C VAL A 212 4.34 2.85 16.14
N GLY A 213 5.00 3.35 15.10
CA GLY A 213 6.39 3.01 14.80
C GLY A 213 7.34 3.29 15.96
N GLU A 214 7.21 4.45 16.59
CA GLU A 214 7.99 4.82 17.77
C GLU A 214 7.64 3.96 18.99
N THR A 215 6.35 3.84 19.33
CA THR A 215 5.89 3.13 20.53
C THR A 215 6.21 1.64 20.48
N GLU A 216 6.07 1.04 19.29
CA GLU A 216 6.25 -0.40 19.11
C GLU A 216 7.68 -0.76 18.70
N ASP A 217 8.59 0.20 18.50
CA ASP A 217 9.94 -0.01 17.93
C ASP A 217 9.87 -0.78 16.59
N VAL A 218 9.17 -0.17 15.62
CA VAL A 218 8.96 -0.70 14.27
C VAL A 218 9.41 0.32 13.25
N THR A 219 10.23 -0.11 12.28
CA THR A 219 10.67 0.74 11.18
C THR A 219 9.47 1.29 10.40
N VAL A 220 9.47 2.60 10.18
CA VAL A 220 8.50 3.30 9.34
C VAL A 220 9.18 3.77 8.05
N LEU A 221 8.69 3.31 6.89
CA LEU A 221 9.07 3.82 5.58
C LEU A 221 8.15 4.99 5.21
N GLU A 222 8.73 6.15 4.95
CA GLU A 222 8.06 7.45 4.77
C GLU A 222 7.66 7.69 3.31
N LEU A 223 6.81 6.82 2.76
CA LEU A 223 6.28 7.01 1.41
C LEU A 223 5.40 8.26 1.29
N PHE A 224 4.67 8.67 2.35
CA PHE A 224 3.84 9.87 2.33
C PHE A 224 4.65 11.12 2.06
N GLU A 225 5.72 11.37 2.81
CA GLU A 225 6.54 12.57 2.63
C GLU A 225 7.28 12.56 1.29
N ARG A 226 7.87 11.42 0.90
CA ARG A 226 8.57 11.31 -0.39
C ARG A 226 7.64 11.59 -1.56
N SER A 227 6.49 10.93 -1.58
CA SER A 227 5.51 11.12 -2.65
C SER A 227 4.92 12.53 -2.62
N LYS A 228 4.52 13.07 -1.46
CA LYS A 228 4.03 14.45 -1.33
C LYS A 228 5.03 15.47 -1.84
N ASN A 229 6.30 15.35 -1.47
CA ASN A 229 7.36 16.27 -1.92
C ASN A 229 7.58 16.16 -3.43
N TYR A 230 7.60 14.94 -3.97
CA TYR A 230 7.70 14.72 -5.40
C TYR A 230 6.51 15.32 -6.15
N ILE A 231 5.28 15.06 -5.71
CA ILE A 231 4.05 15.58 -6.32
C ILE A 231 4.04 17.12 -6.32
N ASN A 232 4.41 17.73 -5.19
CA ASN A 232 4.53 19.19 -5.09
C ASN A 232 5.61 19.75 -6.02
N SER A 233 6.68 18.99 -6.30
CA SER A 233 7.75 19.43 -7.20
C SER A 233 7.36 19.37 -8.68
N ILE A 234 6.60 18.34 -9.09
CA ILE A 234 6.17 18.18 -10.48
C ILE A 234 4.91 18.99 -10.80
N GLY A 235 4.13 19.36 -9.77
CA GLY A 235 2.89 20.11 -9.89
C GLY A 235 1.69 19.26 -10.31
N GLU A 236 0.49 19.84 -10.14
CA GLU A 236 -0.80 19.20 -10.43
C GLU A 236 -0.93 18.74 -11.90
N GLU A 237 -0.41 19.54 -12.84
CA GLU A 237 -0.45 19.21 -14.26
C GLU A 237 0.35 17.97 -14.63
N ASN A 238 1.48 17.72 -13.98
CA ASN A 238 2.23 16.48 -14.19
C ASN A 238 1.69 15.32 -13.35
N PHE A 239 1.13 15.61 -12.17
CA PHE A 239 0.58 14.61 -11.27
C PHE A 239 -0.47 13.73 -11.93
N LYS A 240 -1.32 14.28 -12.81
CA LYS A 240 -2.35 13.52 -13.55
C LYS A 240 -1.80 12.34 -14.35
N TYR A 241 -0.56 12.44 -14.85
CA TYR A 241 0.10 11.36 -15.61
C TYR A 241 0.61 10.22 -14.72
N LEU A 242 0.52 10.35 -13.40
CA LEU A 242 0.77 9.25 -12.46
C LEU A 242 -0.51 8.49 -12.11
N GLN A 243 -1.68 9.00 -12.48
CA GLN A 243 -2.96 8.50 -12.01
C GLN A 243 -3.70 7.64 -13.04
N SER A 244 -4.53 6.74 -12.54
CA SER A 244 -5.49 6.00 -13.35
C SER A 244 -6.59 6.92 -13.90
N LEU A 245 -7.28 6.44 -14.93
CA LEU A 245 -8.44 7.11 -15.52
C LEU A 245 -9.70 6.34 -15.14
N LYS A 246 -10.82 7.05 -15.00
CA LYS A 246 -12.14 6.44 -14.79
C LYS A 246 -13.07 6.75 -15.94
N ASP A 247 -13.99 5.84 -16.22
CA ASP A 247 -15.04 6.04 -17.20
C ASP A 247 -16.14 6.99 -16.68
N GLY A 248 -17.11 7.32 -17.52
CA GLY A 248 -18.25 8.16 -17.15
C GLY A 248 -19.15 7.58 -16.04
N SER A 249 -18.96 6.31 -15.68
CA SER A 249 -19.66 5.64 -14.56
C SER A 249 -18.83 5.66 -13.28
N GLY A 250 -17.64 6.26 -13.28
CA GLY A 250 -16.73 6.31 -12.14
C GLY A 250 -15.99 5.01 -11.86
N ASN A 251 -15.92 4.09 -12.82
CA ASN A 251 -15.11 2.87 -12.72
C ASN A 251 -13.74 3.09 -13.33
N THR A 252 -12.70 2.52 -12.72
CA THR A 252 -11.34 2.58 -13.25
C THR A 252 -11.24 1.86 -14.60
N ILE A 253 -10.71 2.57 -15.60
CA ILE A 253 -10.49 2.05 -16.94
C ILE A 253 -9.30 1.08 -16.90
N GLY A 254 -9.47 -0.09 -17.52
CA GLY A 254 -8.45 -1.14 -17.57
C GLY A 254 -8.53 -2.16 -16.43
N GLU A 255 -9.55 -2.09 -15.56
CA GLU A 255 -9.99 -3.26 -14.80
C GLU A 255 -10.53 -4.36 -15.74
N SER A 256 -10.59 -5.61 -15.26
CA SER A 256 -11.01 -6.82 -16.01
C SER A 256 -12.30 -6.67 -16.84
N ARG A 257 -13.15 -5.71 -16.47
CA ARG A 257 -14.45 -5.36 -17.08
C ARG A 257 -14.35 -4.66 -18.43
N TYR A 258 -13.22 -4.01 -18.75
CA TYR A 258 -13.01 -3.26 -20.00
C TYR A 258 -12.15 -4.01 -21.02
N GLY A 259 -11.74 -5.24 -20.70
CA GLY A 259 -10.62 -5.89 -21.38
C GLY A 259 -9.30 -5.27 -20.92
N ARG A 260 -8.36 -6.12 -20.49
CA ARG A 260 -7.02 -5.68 -20.13
C ARG A 260 -6.34 -5.08 -21.36
N PRO A 261 -5.93 -3.80 -21.35
CA PRO A 261 -5.29 -3.25 -22.51
C PRO A 261 -3.87 -3.82 -22.65
N LYS A 262 -3.41 -3.90 -23.89
CA LYS A 262 -2.37 -4.85 -24.32
C LYS A 262 -0.99 -4.21 -24.40
N ALA A 263 -0.91 -2.87 -24.43
CA ALA A 263 0.34 -2.15 -24.60
C ALA A 263 0.43 -0.91 -23.69
N TRP A 264 1.42 -0.89 -22.81
CA TRP A 264 1.78 0.29 -22.00
C TRP A 264 3.01 1.00 -22.60
N PRO A 265 3.00 2.34 -22.74
CA PRO A 265 1.95 3.29 -22.34
C PRO A 265 0.95 3.63 -23.45
N GLN A 266 1.00 2.93 -24.60
CA GLN A 266 0.28 3.31 -25.82
C GLN A 266 -1.23 3.45 -25.60
N ASP A 267 -1.90 2.43 -25.05
CA ASP A 267 -3.36 2.50 -24.93
C ASP A 267 -3.78 3.56 -23.89
N TYR A 268 -2.93 3.85 -22.89
CA TYR A 268 -3.19 4.93 -21.92
C TYR A 268 -3.09 6.30 -22.59
N ASN A 269 -2.07 6.49 -23.43
CA ASN A 269 -1.88 7.72 -24.20
C ASN A 269 -3.04 7.96 -25.15
N GLU A 270 -3.53 6.92 -25.83
CA GLU A 270 -4.68 7.02 -26.74
C GLU A 270 -5.94 7.52 -26.01
N ILE A 271 -6.26 6.96 -24.83
CA ILE A 271 -7.41 7.40 -24.02
C ILE A 271 -7.21 8.83 -23.50
N MET A 272 -6.01 9.16 -23.04
CA MET A 272 -5.71 10.49 -22.52
C MET A 272 -5.78 11.56 -23.62
N GLN A 273 -5.35 11.23 -24.84
CA GLN A 273 -5.39 12.12 -26.01
C GLN A 273 -6.81 12.25 -26.59
N SER A 274 -7.60 11.17 -26.61
CA SER A 274 -8.98 11.23 -27.08
C SER A 274 -9.89 12.04 -26.14
N GLY A 275 -9.55 12.05 -24.84
CA GLY A 275 -10.39 12.66 -23.81
C GLY A 275 -11.64 11.83 -23.50
N GLU A 276 -11.74 10.60 -24.01
CA GLU A 276 -12.89 9.71 -23.82
C GLU A 276 -12.85 8.98 -22.46
N PHE A 277 -12.73 9.74 -21.38
CA PHE A 277 -12.80 9.27 -20.00
C PHE A 277 -13.65 10.23 -19.16
N GLY A 278 -14.17 9.75 -18.04
CA GLY A 278 -15.00 10.55 -17.14
C GLY A 278 -14.18 11.47 -16.25
N GLU A 279 -13.22 10.92 -15.52
CA GLU A 279 -12.33 11.69 -14.64
C GLU A 279 -10.94 11.06 -14.52
N ILE A 280 -9.97 11.87 -14.13
CA ILE A 280 -8.67 11.40 -13.65
C ILE A 280 -8.85 11.00 -12.18
N ASP A 281 -8.42 9.80 -11.82
CA ASP A 281 -8.45 9.35 -10.43
C ASP A 281 -7.49 10.21 -9.60
N ASN A 282 -7.89 10.61 -8.39
CA ASN A 282 -7.02 11.37 -7.49
C ASN A 282 -6.39 10.51 -6.40
N THR A 283 -6.59 9.20 -6.45
CA THR A 283 -6.19 8.24 -5.42
C THR A 283 -5.39 7.10 -6.02
N HIS A 284 -5.90 6.48 -7.09
CA HIS A 284 -5.28 5.29 -7.69
C HIS A 284 -4.28 5.66 -8.76
N GLN A 285 -3.09 5.07 -8.67
CA GLN A 285 -2.03 5.28 -9.64
C GLN A 285 -2.21 4.37 -10.85
N ASN A 286 -1.83 4.89 -12.02
CA ASN A 286 -1.58 4.06 -13.16
C ASN A 286 -0.28 3.25 -12.96
N ARG A 287 0.08 2.43 -13.96
CA ARG A 287 1.28 1.60 -13.90
C ARG A 287 2.57 2.39 -13.65
N PHE A 288 2.76 3.53 -14.31
CA PHE A 288 3.96 4.36 -14.10
C PHE A 288 3.99 5.00 -12.71
N GLY A 289 2.88 5.60 -12.26
CA GLY A 289 2.82 6.18 -10.91
C GLY A 289 3.09 5.15 -9.80
N SER A 290 2.57 3.94 -9.96
CA SER A 290 2.79 2.82 -9.03
C SER A 290 4.24 2.37 -9.01
N PHE A 291 4.88 2.32 -10.19
CA PHE A 291 6.30 2.02 -10.32
C PHE A 291 7.18 3.10 -9.66
N VAL A 292 6.84 4.38 -9.81
CA VAL A 292 7.52 5.50 -9.15
C VAL A 292 7.44 5.36 -7.63
N TYR A 293 6.26 5.02 -7.08
CA TYR A 293 6.10 4.81 -5.64
C TYR A 293 6.87 3.60 -5.12
N ALA A 294 6.90 2.50 -5.89
CA ALA A 294 7.76 1.36 -5.57
C ALA A 294 9.25 1.74 -5.52
N GLY A 295 9.70 2.63 -6.41
CA GLY A 295 11.05 3.20 -6.38
C GLY A 295 11.31 4.00 -5.09
N PHE A 296 10.38 4.86 -4.66
CA PHE A 296 10.52 5.57 -3.39
C PHE A 296 10.60 4.64 -2.19
N ILE A 297 9.84 3.54 -2.20
CA ILE A 297 9.92 2.51 -1.16
C ILE A 297 11.29 1.83 -1.19
N ALA A 298 11.83 1.51 -2.37
CA ALA A 298 13.17 0.92 -2.49
C ALA A 298 14.27 1.84 -1.91
N GLU A 299 14.17 3.15 -2.11
CA GLU A 299 15.07 4.12 -1.46
C GLU A 299 14.93 4.11 0.07
N GLU A 300 13.70 4.11 0.59
CA GLU A 300 13.47 4.01 2.04
C GLU A 300 14.02 2.70 2.63
N ILE A 301 13.89 1.57 1.91
CA ILE A 301 14.49 0.29 2.32
C ILE A 301 16.01 0.41 2.36
N ARG A 302 16.61 1.04 1.33
CA ARG A 302 18.07 1.23 1.24
C ARG A 302 18.61 1.99 2.45
N GLU A 303 17.87 3.00 2.89
CA GLU A 303 18.25 3.85 4.03
C GLU A 303 17.96 3.22 5.39
N LYS A 304 16.84 2.50 5.55
CA LYS A 304 16.30 2.14 6.86
C LYS A 304 16.33 0.64 7.19
N ILE A 305 16.53 -0.23 6.19
CA ILE A 305 16.53 -1.69 6.40
C ILE A 305 17.78 -2.33 5.77
N PRO A 306 18.98 -2.18 6.39
CA PRO A 306 20.24 -2.68 5.82
C PRO A 306 20.23 -4.18 5.49
N THR A 307 19.49 -4.98 6.26
CA THR A 307 19.34 -6.42 6.06
C THR A 307 18.64 -6.79 4.76
N LEU A 308 17.75 -5.92 4.27
CA LEU A 308 17.02 -6.09 3.02
C LEU A 308 17.66 -5.29 1.87
N ALA A 309 18.23 -4.12 2.18
CA ALA A 309 18.90 -3.21 1.24
C ALA A 309 20.01 -3.89 0.42
N LYS A 310 20.76 -4.83 1.01
CA LYS A 310 21.84 -5.55 0.32
C LYS A 310 21.38 -6.42 -0.85
N PHE A 311 20.07 -6.65 -0.99
CA PHE A 311 19.46 -7.40 -2.09
C PHE A 311 18.74 -6.49 -3.09
N LEU A 312 18.72 -5.16 -2.85
CA LEU A 312 18.23 -4.22 -3.84
C LEU A 312 19.20 -4.16 -5.02
N LEU A 313 18.62 -4.08 -6.21
CA LEU A 313 19.36 -3.78 -7.42
C LEU A 313 19.76 -2.29 -7.43
N GLU A 314 20.81 -1.97 -8.19
CA GLU A 314 21.20 -0.58 -8.46
C GLU A 314 20.10 0.12 -9.28
N GLU A 315 19.54 -0.60 -10.26
CA GLU A 315 18.41 -0.18 -11.07
C GLU A 315 17.34 -1.29 -11.12
N SER A 316 16.07 -0.91 -11.29
CA SER A 316 14.98 -1.88 -11.42
C SER A 316 15.21 -2.82 -12.63
N SER A 317 14.97 -4.10 -12.43
CA SER A 317 14.95 -5.14 -13.49
C SER A 317 13.85 -4.94 -14.52
N LYS A 318 12.83 -4.14 -14.20
CA LYS A 318 11.76 -3.74 -15.13
C LYS A 318 11.91 -2.26 -15.49
N ASN A 319 11.62 -1.94 -16.74
CA ASN A 319 11.44 -0.58 -17.22
C ASN A 319 9.95 -0.30 -17.43
N VAL A 320 9.43 0.75 -16.78
CA VAL A 320 8.05 1.23 -16.96
C VAL A 320 8.12 2.65 -17.50
N PRO A 321 7.95 2.85 -18.83
CA PRO A 321 8.04 4.18 -19.41
C PRO A 321 6.88 5.08 -18.93
N PRO A 322 7.10 6.40 -18.79
CA PRO A 322 6.04 7.34 -18.47
C PRO A 322 5.04 7.48 -19.63
N PRO A 323 3.78 7.89 -19.36
CA PRO A 323 2.86 8.35 -20.39
C PRO A 323 3.43 9.50 -21.22
N GLU A 324 2.95 9.64 -22.45
CA GLU A 324 3.31 10.75 -23.32
C GLU A 324 2.79 12.07 -22.74
N GLY A 325 3.66 13.08 -22.67
CA GLY A 325 3.34 14.39 -22.11
C GLY A 325 3.79 14.58 -20.66
N PHE A 326 4.16 13.53 -19.95
CA PHE A 326 4.85 13.68 -18.66
C PHE A 326 6.19 14.40 -18.86
N ARG A 327 6.44 15.46 -18.09
CA ARG A 327 7.69 16.25 -18.13
C ARG A 327 8.29 16.33 -16.72
N LEU A 328 9.59 16.10 -16.62
CA LEU A 328 10.40 16.40 -15.43
C LEU A 328 11.04 17.79 -15.58
#